data_AF-A0A9D4CHW7-F1
#
_entry.id   AF-A0A9D4CHW7-F1
#
_cell.length_a   1.000
_cell.length_b   1.000
_cell.length_c   1.000
_cell.angle_alpha   90.00
_cell.angle_beta   90.00
_cell.angle_gamma   90.00
#
_symmetry.space_group_name_H-M   'P 1'
#
loop_
_entity.id
_entity.type
_entity.pdbx_description
1 polymer ?
#
loop_
_entity_poly.entity_id
_entity_poly.type
_entity_poly.pdbx_seq_one_letter_code
_entity_poly.pdbx_strand_id
1 'polypeptide(L)' 'MAEIRRRIRQLRRVVRIERVFQDRLNPLEVLSDEEIFRRYRFRSRTIMDIVEVLFPFLERPTKRSSPLPPLLSV' A
#
# COMPACT_ATOMS: atom_id res chain seq x y z
N MET A 1 -22.97 -19.99 -5.87
CA MET A 1 -22.14 -18.76 -6.01
C MET A 1 -21.40 -18.33 -4.73
N ALA A 2 -22.05 -18.30 -3.56
CA ALA A 2 -21.41 -17.86 -2.31
C ALA A 2 -20.24 -18.75 -1.84
N GLU A 3 -20.36 -20.05 -2.05
CA GLU A 3 -19.38 -21.06 -1.63
C GLU A 3 -18.08 -21.00 -2.44
N ILE A 4 -18.19 -20.81 -3.76
CA ILE A 4 -17.05 -20.60 -4.66
C ILE A 4 -16.23 -19.38 -4.21
N ARG A 5 -16.91 -18.28 -3.86
CA ARG A 5 -16.27 -17.06 -3.35
C ARG A 5 -15.54 -17.29 -2.02
N ARG A 6 -16.09 -18.14 -1.14
CA ARG A 6 -15.47 -18.51 0.14
C ARG A 6 -14.21 -19.34 -0.08
N ARG A 7 -14.24 -20.29 -1.01
CA ARG A 7 -13.10 -21.15 -1.35
C ARG A 7 -11.95 -20.37 -1.97
N ILE A 8 -12.22 -19.46 -2.90
CA ILE A 8 -11.20 -18.56 -3.48
C ILE A 8 -10.55 -17.69 -2.40
N ARG A 9 -11.34 -17.18 -1.45
CA ARG A 9 -10.83 -16.35 -0.35
C ARG A 9 -9.94 -17.13 0.62
N GLN A 10 -10.25 -18.41 0.87
CA GLN A 10 -9.40 -19.31 1.66
C GLN A 10 -8.10 -19.64 0.93
N LEU A 11 -8.14 -19.96 -0.37
CA LEU A 11 -6.94 -20.24 -1.16
C LEU A 11 -6.00 -19.04 -1.22
N ARG A 12 -6.54 -17.81 -1.39
CA ARG A 12 -5.75 -16.57 -1.34
C ARG A 12 -5.05 -16.32 0.01
N ARG A 13 -5.55 -16.87 1.12
CA ARG A 13 -4.88 -16.78 2.43
C ARG A 13 -3.74 -17.79 2.59
N VAL A 14 -3.81 -18.93 1.88
CA VAL A 14 -2.85 -20.04 1.96
C VAL A 14 -1.70 -19.87 0.96
N VAL A 15 -1.97 -19.28 -0.20
CA VAL A 15 -0.92 -18.88 -1.14
C VAL A 15 -0.17 -17.70 -0.52
N ARG A 16 0.94 -18.00 0.17
CA ARG A 16 1.93 -17.00 0.55
C ARG A 16 2.41 -16.35 -0.74
N ILE A 17 1.87 -15.17 -1.06
CA ILE A 17 2.44 -14.32 -2.11
C ILE A 17 3.85 -14.00 -1.63
N GLU A 18 4.83 -14.65 -2.24
CA GLU A 18 6.22 -14.38 -1.99
C GLU A 18 6.43 -12.88 -2.21
N ARG A 19 6.92 -12.18 -1.18
CA ARG A 19 7.21 -10.77 -1.29
C ARG A 19 8.48 -10.65 -2.13
N VAL A 20 8.31 -10.62 -3.45
CA VAL A 20 9.38 -10.25 -4.35
C VAL A 20 9.67 -8.77 -4.06
N PHE A 21 10.79 -8.52 -3.37
CA PHE A 21 11.35 -7.19 -3.26
C PHE A 21 12.06 -6.89 -4.57
N GLN A 22 11.26 -6.65 -5.61
CA GLN A 22 11.76 -6.05 -6.84
C GLN A 22 12.04 -4.59 -6.50
N ASP A 23 13.27 -4.12 -6.73
CA ASP A 23 13.77 -2.80 -6.30
C ASP A 23 12.71 -1.71 -6.41
N ARG A 24 12.21 -1.30 -5.26
CA ARG A 24 10.99 -0.48 -5.09
C ARG A 24 11.34 1.00 -5.06
N LEU A 25 12.05 1.49 -6.07
CA LEU A 25 12.13 2.93 -6.24
C LEU A 25 10.70 3.46 -6.33
N ASN A 26 10.38 4.43 -5.47
CA ASN A 26 9.05 5.00 -5.42
C ASN A 26 8.73 5.56 -6.82
N PRO A 27 7.71 5.03 -7.52
CA PRO A 27 7.40 5.47 -8.88
C PRO A 27 7.12 6.97 -8.95
N LEU A 28 6.66 7.58 -7.84
CA LEU A 28 6.43 9.02 -7.75
C LEU A 28 7.71 9.86 -7.61
N GLU A 29 8.83 9.24 -7.25
CA GLU A 29 10.15 9.89 -7.13
C GLU A 29 11.00 9.73 -8.39
N VAL A 30 10.82 8.64 -9.14
CA VAL A 30 11.72 8.30 -10.25
C VAL A 30 11.12 8.47 -11.64
N LEU A 31 9.80 8.48 -11.77
CA LEU A 31 9.12 8.65 -13.05
C LEU A 31 8.67 10.11 -13.23
N SER A 32 8.66 10.57 -14.48
CA SER A 32 8.04 11.84 -14.84
C SER A 32 6.51 11.77 -14.73
N ASP A 33 5.84 12.92 -14.55
CA ASP A 33 4.37 12.97 -14.43
C ASP A 33 3.66 12.37 -15.67
N GLU A 34 4.26 12.51 -16.86
CA GLU A 34 3.75 11.91 -18.10
C GLU A 34 3.85 10.38 -18.08
N GLU A 35 4.95 9.82 -17.61
CA GLU A 35 5.11 8.36 -17.47
C GLU A 35 4.16 7.80 -16.40
N ILE A 36 3.99 8.53 -15.30
CA ILE A 36 3.04 8.20 -14.24
C ILE A 36 1.63 8.20 -14.80
N PHE A 37 1.25 9.24 -15.56
CA PHE A 37 -0.06 9.32 -16.18
C PHE A 37 -0.29 8.18 -17.18
N ARG A 38 0.70 7.82 -18.01
CA ARG A 38 0.56 6.69 -18.94
C ARG A 38 0.38 5.35 -18.23
N ARG A 39 1.12 5.11 -17.15
CA ARG A 39 1.11 3.83 -16.41
C ARG A 39 -0.10 3.68 -15.51
N TYR A 40 -0.40 4.72 -14.73
CA TYR A 40 -1.38 4.67 -13.65
C TYR A 40 -2.69 5.41 -13.97
N ARG A 41 -2.75 6.15 -15.08
CA ARG A 41 -3.92 6.94 -15.52
C ARG A 41 -4.31 8.07 -14.56
N PHE A 42 -3.41 8.40 -13.65
CA PHE A 42 -3.51 9.52 -12.71
C PHE A 42 -2.21 10.31 -12.74
N ARG A 43 -2.30 11.61 -12.45
CA ARG A 43 -1.12 12.43 -12.17
C ARG A 43 -0.61 12.16 -10.76
N SER A 44 0.66 12.46 -10.48
CA SER A 44 1.26 12.26 -9.16
C SER A 44 0.46 12.91 -8.04
N ARG A 45 -0.04 14.14 -8.29
CA ARG A 45 -0.89 14.87 -7.34
C ARG A 45 -2.14 14.08 -6.96
N THR A 46 -2.89 13.62 -7.96
CA THR A 46 -4.13 12.87 -7.74
C THR A 46 -3.89 11.55 -7.01
N ILE A 47 -2.76 10.88 -7.30
CA ILE A 47 -2.37 9.66 -6.57
C ILE A 47 -2.17 9.99 -5.08
N MET A 48 -1.46 11.06 -4.77
CA MET A 48 -1.23 11.49 -3.38
C MET A 48 -2.53 11.88 -2.68
N ASP A 49 -3.43 12.60 -3.36
CA ASP A 49 -4.74 12.98 -2.80
C ASP A 49 -5.56 11.71 -2.46
N ILE A 50 -5.56 10.69 -3.33
CA ILE A 50 -6.22 9.40 -3.05
C ILE A 50 -5.59 8.70 -1.84
N VAL A 51 -4.25 8.70 -1.76
CA VAL A 51 -3.53 8.08 -0.64
C VAL A 51 -3.90 8.76 0.67
N GLU A 52 -3.96 10.09 0.71
CA GLU A 52 -4.32 10.86 1.90
C GLU A 52 -5.76 10.56 2.37
N VAL A 53 -6.71 10.50 1.42
CA VAL A 53 -8.10 10.12 1.71
C VAL A 53 -8.20 8.70 2.26
N LEU A 54 -7.39 7.77 1.73
CA LEU A 54 -7.40 6.38 2.15
C LEU A 54 -6.56 6.10 3.39
N PHE A 55 -5.61 6.95 3.73
CA PHE A 55 -4.64 6.73 4.81
C PHE A 55 -5.30 6.30 6.14
N PRO A 56 -6.36 6.95 6.62
CA PRO A 56 -7.04 6.56 7.87
C PRO A 56 -7.65 5.15 7.82
N PHE A 57 -7.98 4.65 6.63
CA PHE A 57 -8.57 3.32 6.42
C PHE A 57 -7.53 2.24 6.15
N LEU A 58 -6.33 2.64 5.72
CA LEU A 58 -5.19 1.75 5.46
C LEU A 58 -4.37 1.51 6.72
N GLU A 59 -4.36 2.48 7.65
CA GLU A 59 -3.74 2.31 8.95
C GLU A 59 -4.52 1.26 9.76
N ARG A 60 -3.85 0.14 10.06
CA ARG A 60 -4.44 -0.87 10.93
C ARG A 60 -4.41 -0.31 12.35
N PRO A 61 -5.51 -0.37 13.12
CA PRO A 61 -5.45 -0.07 14.54
C PRO A 61 -4.52 -1.10 15.19
N THR A 62 -3.27 -0.70 15.42
CA THR A 62 -2.31 -1.54 16.13
C THR A 62 -2.36 -1.13 17.60
N LYS A 63 -2.42 -2.10 18.52
CA LYS A 63 -2.25 -1.84 19.96
C LYS A 63 -0.79 -1.55 20.34
N ARG A 64 0.02 -1.09 19.37
CA ARG A 64 1.41 -0.74 19.63
C ARG A 64 1.40 0.58 20.39
N SER A 65 2.20 0.69 21.43
CA SER A 65 2.27 1.85 22.34
C SER A 65 2.82 3.12 21.68
N SER A 66 2.89 3.18 20.35
CA SER A 66 3.60 4.20 19.56
C SER A 66 4.82 4.75 20.31
N PRO A 67 5.74 3.86 20.74
CA PRO A 67 6.84 4.29 21.59
C PRO A 67 7.63 5.35 20.85
N LEU A 68 7.95 6.43 21.56
CA LEU A 68 8.80 7.48 20.99
C LEU A 68 10.09 6.81 20.48
N PRO A 69 10.48 7.08 19.22
CA PRO A 69 11.78 6.67 18.73
C PRO A 69 12.87 7.06 19.73
N PRO A 70 13.96 6.28 19.88
CA PRO A 70 15.03 6.59 20.83
C PRO A 70 15.62 8.00 20.70
N LEU A 71 15.56 8.58 19.49
CA LEU A 71 15.98 9.95 19.21
C LEU A 71 15.07 11.02 19.87
N LEU A 72 13.84 10.65 20.22
CA LEU A 72 12.79 11.49 20.79
C LEU A 72 12.45 11.14 22.24
N SER A 73 12.95 10.03 22.78
CA SER A 73 12.83 9.70 24.21
C SER A 73 13.96 10.39 24.98
N VAL A 74 13.62 11.48 25.68
CA VAL A 74 14.53 12.19 26.61
C VAL A 74 14.68 11.42 27.91
#